data_AF-A0A3E1Y5S0-F1
#
_entry.id   AF-A0A3E1Y5S0-F1
#
_cell.length_a   1.000
_cell.length_b   1.000
_cell.length_c   1.000
_cell.angle_alpha   90.00
_cell.angle_beta   90.00
_cell.angle_gamma   90.00
#
_symmetry.space_group_name_H-M   'P 1'
#
loop_
_entity.id
_entity.type
_entity.pdbx_description
1 polymer ?
#
loop_
_entity_poly.entity_id
_entity_poly.type
_entity_poly.pdbx_seq_one_letter_code
_entity_poly.pdbx_strand_id
1 'polypeptide(L)'
;MKVSQELSILFHLRYDNNNSEGKATICVRITVTGFPRDGFSLGYKVEPSKFNKDAGAITGKSAEAIEINNHLQYVKSELIRHYNLLKAIDATVTPTMIKNAYNGINRDKRTLLEVCDFHNEKFQEKVDKDKRKGSSMKKWVTTKERISGFLSSVFKMKDIPLGRIEYSFAEDFFDYLTLTVGIQENTAMKYVKNTKQLLKLAVQRKWLNANPIEGYACSYINPERDILNAQELSVLYHKEFSIRRLQETKDAYLFMALTGYAYKDALLLTRDNIVKFFDGEDWIVKNREKTWCRENVPLLPIAKEILKKYENHPYCIANNVLLPINSNQRFNGYLKEVADLCGIDKNLTTHTARHTFATTVTLANGVPLETVSAMLGHKSIRTTQIYAKIVASKVSQDMKSLKASFNLAIPESLLLNAVA
;
A
#
# COMPACT_ATOMS: atom_id res chain seq x y z
N MET A 1 -23.43 -27.84 12.66
CA MET A 1 -23.95 -27.80 14.04
C MET A 1 -22.97 -26.99 14.89
N LYS A 2 -23.32 -25.79 15.35
CA LYS A 2 -22.47 -25.09 16.33
C LYS A 2 -22.55 -25.90 17.62
N VAL A 3 -21.44 -26.53 18.03
CA VAL A 3 -21.37 -27.18 19.34
C VAL A 3 -21.69 -26.12 20.38
N SER A 4 -22.71 -26.37 21.19
CA SER A 4 -23.10 -25.51 22.32
C SER A 4 -21.88 -25.38 23.25
N GLN A 5 -21.27 -24.19 23.30
CA GLN A 5 -20.17 -23.90 24.22
C GLN A 5 -20.77 -23.56 25.59
N GLU A 6 -21.01 -24.55 26.44
CA GLU A 6 -21.60 -24.33 27.77
C GLU A 6 -20.51 -24.07 28.80
N LEU A 7 -20.71 -23.04 29.63
CA LEU A 7 -19.80 -22.67 30.72
C LEU A 7 -20.20 -23.40 31.99
N SER A 8 -19.24 -24.04 32.65
CA SER A 8 -19.37 -24.54 34.02
C SER A 8 -18.26 -23.96 34.90
N ILE A 9 -18.65 -23.47 36.09
CA ILE A 9 -17.76 -22.89 37.10
C ILE A 9 -17.93 -23.71 38.38
N LEU A 10 -16.82 -24.23 38.90
CA LEU A 10 -16.81 -25.06 40.11
C LEU A 10 -15.72 -24.59 41.08
N PHE A 11 -16.08 -24.42 42.35
CA PHE A 11 -15.12 -24.18 43.43
C PHE A 11 -14.70 -25.51 44.05
N HIS A 12 -13.40 -25.69 44.28
CA HIS A 12 -12.84 -26.91 44.85
C HIS A 12 -11.62 -26.61 45.71
N LEU A 13 -11.26 -27.58 46.54
CA LEU A 13 -10.06 -27.52 47.35
C LEU A 13 -8.85 -28.08 46.59
N ARG A 14 -7.72 -27.40 46.70
CA ARG A 14 -6.39 -27.90 46.36
C ARG A 14 -5.60 -28.13 47.65
N TYR A 15 -5.11 -29.35 47.81
CA TYR A 15 -4.26 -29.74 48.94
C TYR A 15 -2.81 -29.49 48.55
N ASP A 16 -2.11 -28.66 49.31
CA ASP A 16 -0.69 -28.41 49.09
C ASP A 16 0.12 -29.43 49.91
N ASN A 17 1.03 -30.17 49.25
CA ASN A 17 1.71 -31.34 49.83
C ASN A 17 2.64 -31.04 51.04
N ASN A 18 2.88 -29.76 51.38
CA ASN A 18 3.84 -29.34 52.43
C ASN A 18 3.21 -28.49 53.56
N ASN A 19 1.89 -28.49 53.75
CA ASN A 19 1.25 -27.62 54.73
C ASN A 19 1.13 -28.28 56.12
N SER A 20 1.91 -27.82 57.10
CA SER A 20 1.90 -28.29 58.50
C SER A 20 0.60 -27.99 59.25
N GLU A 21 -0.25 -27.08 58.74
CA GLU A 21 -1.53 -26.69 59.36
C GLU A 21 -2.76 -27.48 58.87
N GLY A 22 -2.62 -28.39 57.89
CA GLY A 22 -3.76 -29.19 57.39
C GLY A 22 -4.85 -28.43 56.62
N LYS A 23 -4.67 -27.13 56.35
CA LYS A 23 -5.59 -26.30 55.56
C LYS A 23 -5.41 -26.50 54.05
N ALA A 24 -6.51 -26.41 53.30
CA ALA A 24 -6.54 -26.50 51.85
C ALA A 24 -6.91 -25.16 51.20
N THR A 25 -6.40 -24.92 49.99
CA THR A 25 -6.62 -23.66 49.26
C THR A 25 -7.87 -23.76 48.38
N ILE A 26 -8.75 -22.75 48.41
CA ILE A 26 -9.91 -22.68 47.52
C ILE A 26 -9.45 -22.27 46.12
N CYS A 27 -9.81 -23.06 45.12
CA CYS A 27 -9.54 -22.80 43.71
C CYS A 27 -10.84 -22.81 42.89
N VAL A 28 -10.89 -21.97 41.87
CA VAL A 28 -11.94 -22.00 40.86
C VAL A 28 -11.49 -22.85 39.67
N ARG A 29 -12.42 -23.65 39.13
CA ARG A 29 -12.28 -24.41 37.90
C ARG A 29 -13.30 -23.89 36.90
N ILE A 30 -12.82 -23.60 35.70
CA ILE A 30 -13.57 -23.12 34.55
C ILE A 30 -13.55 -24.21 33.49
N THR A 31 -14.73 -24.60 33.01
CA THR A 31 -14.91 -25.59 31.94
C THR A 31 -15.77 -24.97 30.86
N VAL A 32 -15.35 -25.10 29.60
CA VAL A 32 -16.18 -24.79 28.43
C VAL A 32 -16.21 -26.03 27.55
N THR A 33 -17.40 -26.47 27.12
CA THR A 33 -17.58 -27.68 26.31
C THR A 33 -16.64 -27.70 25.10
N GLY A 34 -15.85 -28.77 24.98
CA GLY A 34 -14.91 -28.97 23.88
C GLY A 34 -13.50 -28.40 24.09
N PHE A 35 -13.19 -27.83 25.26
CA PHE A 35 -11.86 -27.28 25.56
C PHE A 35 -11.27 -27.83 26.88
N PRO A 36 -9.93 -27.89 27.02
CA PRO A 36 -9.28 -28.23 28.28
C PRO A 36 -9.70 -27.29 29.42
N ARG A 37 -9.99 -27.85 30.60
CA ARG A 37 -10.31 -27.10 31.82
C ARG A 37 -9.13 -26.20 32.24
N ASP A 38 -9.45 -25.04 32.78
CA ASP A 38 -8.48 -24.10 33.35
C ASP A 38 -9.01 -23.54 34.68
N GLY A 39 -8.21 -22.82 35.44
CA GLY A 39 -8.60 -22.32 36.76
C GLY A 39 -7.50 -21.52 37.44
N PHE A 40 -7.80 -21.03 38.64
CA PHE A 40 -6.86 -20.29 39.46
C PHE A 40 -7.20 -20.41 40.95
N SER A 41 -6.24 -20.08 41.80
CA SER A 41 -6.41 -20.02 43.25
C SER A 41 -7.07 -18.70 43.65
N LEU A 42 -7.98 -18.74 44.62
CA LEU A 42 -8.57 -17.54 45.24
C LEU A 42 -7.79 -17.06 46.46
N GLY A 43 -6.75 -17.79 46.86
CA GLY A 43 -5.89 -17.42 47.98
C GLY A 43 -6.43 -17.76 49.38
N TYR A 44 -7.72 -18.04 49.53
CA TYR A 44 -8.27 -18.48 50.83
C TYR A 44 -7.81 -19.89 51.20
N LYS A 45 -7.32 -20.04 52.43
CA LYS A 45 -6.98 -21.32 53.04
C LYS A 45 -8.02 -21.67 54.10
N VAL A 46 -8.63 -22.84 53.99
CA VAL A 46 -9.73 -23.27 54.86
C VAL A 46 -9.53 -24.70 55.35
N GLU A 47 -10.15 -25.03 56.49
CA GLU A 47 -10.23 -26.41 56.95
C GLU A 47 -11.10 -27.24 55.98
N PRO A 48 -10.63 -28.40 55.48
CA PRO A 48 -11.38 -29.19 54.52
C PRO A 48 -12.78 -29.63 54.99
N SER A 49 -12.95 -29.86 56.29
CA SER A 49 -14.24 -30.22 56.90
C SER A 49 -15.29 -29.11 56.83
N LYS A 50 -14.85 -27.84 56.69
CA LYS A 50 -15.72 -26.67 56.59
C LYS A 50 -16.11 -26.32 55.15
N PHE A 51 -15.66 -27.08 54.14
CA PHE A 51 -16.03 -26.85 52.75
C PHE A 51 -17.04 -27.90 52.26
N ASN A 52 -18.23 -27.46 51.88
CA ASN A 52 -19.22 -28.30 51.22
C ASN A 52 -18.87 -28.43 49.73
N LYS A 53 -18.49 -29.65 49.30
CA LYS A 53 -18.07 -29.95 47.93
C LYS A 53 -19.19 -29.82 46.91
N ASP A 54 -20.41 -30.19 47.28
CA ASP A 54 -21.57 -30.16 46.36
C ASP A 54 -22.08 -28.73 46.16
N ALA A 55 -22.10 -27.94 47.24
CA ALA A 55 -22.46 -26.54 47.19
C ALA A 55 -21.34 -25.64 46.65
N GLY A 56 -20.08 -26.10 46.71
CA GLY A 56 -18.90 -25.30 46.38
C GLY A 56 -18.72 -24.09 47.30
N ALA A 57 -19.04 -24.23 48.59
CA ALA A 57 -19.16 -23.14 49.55
C ALA A 57 -18.66 -23.54 50.95
N ILE A 58 -18.36 -22.56 51.80
CA ILE A 58 -18.00 -22.78 53.21
C ILE A 58 -19.25 -22.97 54.06
N THR A 59 -19.23 -23.96 54.94
CA THR A 59 -20.30 -24.28 55.89
C THR A 59 -20.19 -23.44 57.16
N GLY A 60 -21.32 -23.21 57.82
CA GLY A 60 -21.39 -22.42 59.05
C GLY A 60 -21.80 -20.96 58.82
N LYS A 61 -21.87 -20.21 59.92
CA LYS A 61 -22.34 -18.81 59.97
C LYS A 61 -21.30 -17.85 60.58
N SER A 62 -20.03 -18.24 60.61
CA SER A 62 -18.96 -17.34 61.07
C SER A 62 -18.82 -16.16 60.10
N ALA A 63 -18.32 -15.03 60.59
CA ALA A 63 -18.04 -13.86 59.74
C ALA A 63 -17.13 -14.22 58.56
N GLU A 64 -16.10 -15.04 58.81
CA GLU A 64 -15.19 -15.57 57.79
C GLU A 64 -15.92 -16.43 56.73
N ALA A 65 -16.82 -17.32 57.15
CA ALA A 65 -17.59 -18.15 56.21
C ALA A 65 -18.49 -17.31 55.31
N ILE A 66 -19.13 -16.26 55.87
CA ILE A 66 -19.97 -15.33 55.13
C ILE A 66 -19.14 -14.53 54.13
N GLU A 67 -18.00 -13.98 54.55
CA GLU A 67 -17.08 -13.22 53.69
C GLU A 67 -16.59 -14.06 52.51
N ILE A 68 -16.08 -15.26 52.77
CA ILE A 68 -15.59 -16.16 51.73
C ILE A 68 -16.71 -16.48 50.75
N ASN A 69 -17.89 -16.88 51.24
CA ASN A 69 -19.02 -17.22 50.37
C ASN A 69 -19.49 -16.04 49.51
N ASN A 70 -19.50 -14.82 50.04
CA ASN A 70 -19.80 -13.62 49.27
C ASN A 70 -18.78 -13.40 48.16
N HIS A 71 -17.48 -13.59 48.45
CA HIS A 71 -16.44 -13.49 47.43
C HIS A 71 -16.56 -14.61 46.38
N LEU A 72 -16.90 -15.85 46.75
CA LEU A 72 -17.16 -16.92 45.77
C LEU A 72 -18.30 -16.56 44.81
N GLN A 73 -19.39 -15.98 45.31
CA GLN A 73 -20.50 -15.53 44.47
C GLN A 73 -20.10 -14.37 43.54
N TYR A 74 -19.31 -13.41 44.05
CA TYR A 74 -18.76 -12.33 43.24
C TYR A 74 -17.90 -12.87 42.09
N VAL A 75 -16.93 -13.75 42.39
CA VAL A 75 -16.05 -14.38 41.38
C VAL A 75 -16.87 -15.09 40.31
N LYS A 76 -17.87 -15.88 40.73
CA LYS A 76 -18.75 -16.60 39.80
C LYS A 76 -19.48 -15.64 38.86
N SER A 77 -20.00 -14.54 39.39
CA SER A 77 -20.73 -13.53 38.62
C SER A 77 -19.83 -12.83 37.60
N GLU A 78 -18.62 -12.44 37.99
CA GLU A 78 -17.66 -11.79 37.09
C GLU A 78 -17.15 -12.73 35.98
N LEU A 79 -16.90 -14.01 36.30
CA LEU A 79 -16.53 -15.00 35.28
C LEU A 79 -17.64 -15.21 34.24
N ILE A 80 -18.91 -15.22 34.66
CA ILE A 80 -20.06 -15.28 33.74
C ILE A 80 -20.12 -14.00 32.88
N ARG A 81 -19.90 -12.82 33.48
CA ARG A 81 -19.87 -11.54 32.75
C ARG A 81 -18.78 -11.56 31.66
N HIS A 82 -17.56 -11.96 31.99
CA HIS A 82 -16.46 -12.06 31.03
C HIS A 82 -16.74 -13.09 29.92
N TYR A 83 -17.31 -14.25 30.25
CA TYR A 83 -17.71 -15.24 29.25
C TYR A 83 -18.76 -14.68 28.28
N ASN A 84 -19.78 -13.97 28.76
CA ASN A 84 -20.81 -13.37 27.92
C ASN A 84 -20.24 -12.29 26.97
N LEU A 85 -19.32 -11.46 27.48
CA LEU A 85 -18.61 -10.46 26.65
C LEU A 85 -17.76 -11.13 25.56
N LEU A 86 -17.01 -12.18 25.91
CA LEU A 86 -16.20 -12.92 24.94
C LEU A 86 -17.05 -13.65 23.91
N LYS A 87 -18.19 -14.22 24.32
CA LYS A 87 -19.13 -14.92 23.43
C LYS A 87 -19.78 -13.98 22.42
N ALA A 88 -19.93 -12.69 22.75
CA ALA A 88 -20.44 -11.68 21.82
C ALA A 88 -19.42 -11.28 20.75
N ILE A 89 -18.12 -11.42 21.03
CA ILE A 89 -17.03 -10.95 20.17
C ILE A 89 -16.41 -12.08 19.35
N ASP A 90 -16.23 -13.25 19.96
CA ASP A 90 -15.46 -14.36 19.38
C ASP A 90 -16.33 -15.55 19.00
N ALA A 91 -15.96 -16.23 17.91
CA ALA A 91 -16.61 -17.47 17.50
C ALA A 91 -16.34 -18.65 18.46
N THR A 92 -15.30 -18.55 19.29
CA THR A 92 -14.87 -19.58 20.24
C THR A 92 -14.38 -18.97 21.53
N VAL A 93 -14.89 -19.44 22.67
CA VAL A 93 -14.47 -19.02 24.01
C VAL A 93 -13.83 -20.20 24.74
N THR A 94 -12.60 -20.04 25.24
CA THR A 94 -11.90 -21.07 26.03
C THR A 94 -11.83 -20.70 27.52
N PRO A 95 -11.67 -21.68 28.43
CA PRO A 95 -11.49 -21.39 29.86
C PRO A 95 -10.33 -20.42 30.17
N THR A 96 -9.22 -20.53 29.44
CA THR A 96 -8.07 -19.62 29.57
C THR A 96 -8.40 -18.18 29.17
N MET A 97 -9.25 -17.96 28.15
CA MET A 97 -9.69 -16.61 27.78
C MET A 97 -10.49 -15.94 28.89
N ILE A 98 -11.37 -16.70 29.56
CA ILE A 98 -12.20 -16.20 30.67
C ILE A 98 -11.31 -15.89 31.88
N LYS A 99 -10.39 -16.81 32.23
CA LYS A 99 -9.40 -16.60 33.30
C LYS A 99 -8.57 -15.34 33.08
N ASN A 100 -8.04 -15.17 31.87
CA ASN A 100 -7.19 -14.04 31.54
C ASN A 100 -7.96 -12.72 31.60
N ALA A 101 -9.20 -12.69 31.08
CA ALA A 101 -10.06 -11.53 31.15
C ALA A 101 -10.38 -11.13 32.61
N TYR A 102 -10.70 -12.10 33.47
CA TYR A 102 -10.95 -11.89 34.90
C TYR A 102 -9.70 -11.36 35.64
N ASN A 103 -8.52 -11.92 35.38
CA ASN A 103 -7.27 -11.49 35.99
C ASN A 103 -6.70 -10.18 35.41
N GLY A 104 -7.42 -9.51 34.50
CA GLY A 104 -6.93 -8.31 33.80
C GLY A 104 -5.75 -8.58 32.85
N ILE A 105 -5.42 -9.85 32.59
CA ILE A 105 -4.40 -10.29 31.64
C ILE A 105 -5.01 -10.13 30.24
N ASN A 106 -4.80 -8.94 29.67
CA ASN A 106 -5.29 -8.64 28.33
C ASN A 106 -4.68 -9.60 27.29
N ARG A 107 -5.47 -9.97 26.26
CA ARG A 107 -4.96 -10.54 25.00
C ARG A 107 -3.71 -9.78 24.59
N ASP A 108 -2.64 -10.49 24.24
CA ASP A 108 -1.37 -9.93 23.76
C ASP A 108 -1.62 -8.60 23.05
N LYS A 109 -1.38 -7.50 23.76
CA LYS A 109 -1.70 -6.16 23.28
C LYS A 109 -0.61 -5.79 22.29
N ARG A 110 -0.68 -6.38 21.11
CA ARG A 110 0.16 -5.99 19.98
C ARG A 110 0.01 -4.49 19.79
N THR A 111 1.12 -3.84 19.53
CA THR A 111 1.16 -2.40 19.27
C THR A 111 1.28 -2.12 17.77
N LEU A 112 1.12 -0.86 17.37
CA LEU A 112 1.24 -0.48 15.96
C LEU A 112 2.68 -0.68 15.44
N LEU A 113 3.71 -0.32 16.21
CA LEU A 113 5.08 -0.52 15.73
C LEU A 113 5.48 -1.99 15.70
N GLU A 114 4.95 -2.83 16.60
CA GLU A 114 5.13 -4.29 16.49
C GLU A 114 4.50 -4.88 15.22
N VAL A 115 3.37 -4.34 14.77
CA VAL A 115 2.79 -4.71 13.46
C VAL A 115 3.70 -4.26 12.32
N CYS A 116 4.30 -3.06 12.43
CA CYS A 116 5.27 -2.58 11.46
C CYS A 116 6.49 -3.51 11.39
N ASP A 117 7.02 -3.91 12.55
CA ASP A 117 8.19 -4.78 12.64
C ASP A 117 7.92 -6.16 12.05
N PHE A 118 6.82 -6.79 12.47
CA PHE A 118 6.41 -8.06 11.89
C PHE A 118 6.23 -7.98 10.36
N HIS A 119 5.59 -6.92 9.87
CA HIS A 119 5.43 -6.70 8.43
C HIS A 119 6.79 -6.57 7.73
N ASN A 120 7.68 -5.76 8.29
CA ASN A 120 8.98 -5.42 7.72
C ASN A 120 9.92 -6.63 7.70
N GLU A 121 9.99 -7.41 8.78
CA GLU A 121 10.74 -8.66 8.83
C GLU A 121 10.27 -9.63 7.73
N LYS A 122 8.95 -9.86 7.62
CA LYS A 122 8.38 -10.71 6.57
C LYS A 122 8.51 -10.13 5.17
N PHE A 123 8.65 -8.82 5.04
CA PHE A 123 8.92 -8.19 3.75
C PHE A 123 10.39 -8.36 3.36
N GLN A 124 11.31 -8.23 4.33
CA GLN A 124 12.74 -8.44 4.14
C GLN A 124 13.03 -9.89 3.73
N GLU A 125 12.45 -10.89 4.41
CA GLU A 125 12.56 -12.31 4.01
C GLU A 125 12.12 -12.55 2.55
N LYS A 126 11.17 -11.76 2.04
CA LYS A 126 10.72 -11.84 0.64
C LYS A 126 11.67 -11.11 -0.31
N VAL A 127 12.35 -10.06 0.14
CA VAL A 127 13.40 -9.38 -0.63
C VAL A 127 14.61 -10.30 -0.77
N ASP A 128 15.04 -10.94 0.32
CA ASP A 128 16.19 -11.84 0.33
C ASP A 128 15.98 -13.08 -0.57
N LYS A 129 14.71 -13.44 -0.82
CA LYS A 129 14.30 -14.52 -1.73
C LYS A 129 13.86 -14.03 -3.12
N ASP A 130 14.19 -12.78 -3.48
CA ASP A 130 13.83 -12.13 -4.75
C ASP A 130 12.33 -12.09 -5.09
N LYS A 131 11.45 -12.35 -4.12
CA LYS A 131 9.98 -12.28 -4.27
C LYS A 131 9.46 -10.84 -4.20
N ARG A 132 10.27 -9.90 -3.67
CA ARG A 132 9.96 -8.47 -3.59
C ARG A 132 11.22 -7.65 -3.87
N LYS A 133 11.05 -6.41 -4.33
CA LYS A 133 12.18 -5.49 -4.61
C LYS A 133 12.57 -4.71 -3.35
N GLY A 134 13.87 -4.56 -3.10
CA GLY A 134 14.39 -3.79 -1.96
C GLY A 134 13.97 -2.31 -1.93
N SER A 135 13.71 -1.70 -3.09
CA SER A 135 13.14 -0.34 -3.16
C SER A 135 11.76 -0.24 -2.50
N SER A 136 10.98 -1.33 -2.52
CA SER A 136 9.69 -1.39 -1.82
C SER A 136 9.84 -1.57 -0.32
N MET A 137 10.97 -2.13 0.16
CA MET A 137 11.25 -2.26 1.58
C MET A 137 11.54 -0.89 2.22
N LYS A 138 12.36 -0.05 1.56
CA LYS A 138 12.65 1.32 2.03
C LYS A 138 11.38 2.12 2.33
N LYS A 139 10.34 1.98 1.49
CA LYS A 139 9.02 2.58 1.71
C LYS A 139 8.42 2.21 3.07
N TRP A 140 8.50 0.95 3.48
CA TRP A 140 7.90 0.46 4.72
C TRP A 140 8.72 0.84 5.96
N VAL A 141 10.05 0.85 5.83
CA VAL A 141 10.95 1.41 6.85
C VAL A 141 10.61 2.88 7.11
N THR A 142 10.55 3.71 6.06
CA THR A 142 10.18 5.12 6.21
C THR A 142 8.75 5.30 6.74
N THR A 143 7.82 4.41 6.38
CA THR A 143 6.46 4.46 6.95
C THR A 143 6.50 4.25 8.48
N LYS A 144 7.27 3.26 8.96
CA LYS A 144 7.46 3.02 10.40
C LYS A 144 8.07 4.24 11.09
N GLU A 145 9.11 4.84 10.51
CA GLU A 145 9.75 6.04 11.04
C GLU A 145 8.77 7.20 11.18
N ARG A 146 7.92 7.43 10.15
CA ARG A 146 6.89 8.47 10.19
C ARG A 146 5.83 8.22 11.26
N ILE A 147 5.38 6.97 11.41
CA ILE A 147 4.46 6.58 12.49
C ILE A 147 5.12 6.81 13.86
N SER A 148 6.36 6.35 14.05
CA SER A 148 7.10 6.51 15.31
C SER A 148 7.27 7.99 15.70
N GLY A 149 7.63 8.84 14.74
CA GLY A 149 7.74 10.29 14.94
C GLY A 149 6.40 10.92 15.32
N PHE A 150 5.31 10.50 14.67
CA PHE A 150 3.95 10.94 15.00
C PHE A 150 3.56 10.56 16.43
N LEU A 151 3.74 9.28 16.83
CA LEU A 151 3.43 8.80 18.18
C LEU A 151 4.22 9.55 19.26
N SER A 152 5.51 9.81 18.99
CA SER A 152 6.37 10.54 19.91
C SER A 152 5.98 12.02 20.02
N SER A 153 5.58 12.65 18.91
CA SER A 153 5.30 14.09 18.86
C SER A 153 3.91 14.44 19.38
N VAL A 154 2.90 13.68 18.97
CA VAL A 154 1.48 13.97 19.23
C VAL A 154 0.98 13.25 20.46
N PHE A 155 1.21 11.94 20.57
CA PHE A 155 0.74 11.15 21.71
C PHE A 155 1.71 11.12 22.90
N LYS A 156 2.95 11.58 22.72
CA LYS A 156 4.04 11.47 23.71
C LYS A 156 4.28 10.02 24.17
N MET A 157 4.09 9.07 23.25
CA MET A 157 4.28 7.64 23.51
C MET A 157 5.30 7.05 22.54
N LYS A 158 6.05 6.04 22.99
CA LYS A 158 6.94 5.26 22.10
C LYS A 158 6.16 4.40 21.12
N ASP A 159 4.99 3.92 21.54
CA ASP A 159 4.13 3.05 20.74
C ASP A 159 2.68 3.16 21.22
N ILE A 160 1.74 2.66 20.41
CA ILE A 160 0.30 2.68 20.70
C ILE A 160 -0.27 1.25 20.64
N PRO A 161 -1.00 0.78 21.67
CA PRO A 161 -1.76 -0.46 21.60
C PRO A 161 -2.77 -0.40 20.45
N LEU A 162 -2.90 -1.49 19.67
CA LEU A 162 -3.83 -1.50 18.53
C LEU A 162 -5.27 -1.15 18.92
N GLY A 163 -5.72 -1.54 20.11
CA GLY A 163 -7.06 -1.23 20.63
C GLY A 163 -7.29 0.24 21.02
N ARG A 164 -6.27 1.09 20.98
CA ARG A 164 -6.40 2.55 21.21
C ARG A 164 -6.43 3.36 19.92
N ILE A 165 -6.35 2.71 18.77
CA ILE A 165 -6.39 3.39 17.47
C ILE A 165 -7.85 3.63 17.10
N GLU A 166 -8.20 4.90 16.92
CA GLU A 166 -9.55 5.35 16.52
C GLU A 166 -9.52 5.95 15.10
N TYR A 167 -10.67 6.36 14.59
CA TYR A 167 -10.78 6.95 13.24
C TYR A 167 -9.94 8.24 13.10
N SER A 168 -9.94 9.09 14.14
CA SER A 168 -9.18 10.34 14.21
C SER A 168 -7.67 10.15 14.01
N PHE A 169 -7.14 8.98 14.34
CA PHE A 169 -5.73 8.66 14.13
C PHE A 169 -5.26 8.94 12.70
N ALA A 170 -6.11 8.71 11.70
CA ALA A 170 -5.73 8.94 10.30
C ALA A 170 -5.65 10.43 9.94
N GLU A 171 -6.55 11.25 10.47
CA GLU A 171 -6.57 12.70 10.29
C GLU A 171 -5.40 13.35 11.04
N ASP A 172 -5.24 13.03 12.33
CA ASP A 172 -4.13 13.51 13.15
C ASP A 172 -2.77 13.12 12.55
N PHE A 173 -2.65 11.92 11.99
CA PHE A 173 -1.43 11.48 11.34
C PHE A 173 -1.17 12.23 10.03
N PHE A 174 -2.21 12.50 9.25
CA PHE A 174 -2.11 13.32 8.05
C PHE A 174 -1.66 14.75 8.38
N ASP A 175 -2.30 15.38 9.37
CA ASP A 175 -1.99 16.74 9.81
C ASP A 175 -0.60 16.86 10.39
N TYR A 176 -0.16 15.89 11.20
CA TYR A 176 1.23 15.85 11.66
C TYR A 176 2.21 15.82 10.48
N LEU A 177 1.92 15.03 9.45
CA LEU A 177 2.80 14.93 8.29
C LEU A 177 2.84 16.23 7.47
N THR A 178 1.72 16.89 7.26
CA THR A 178 1.63 18.10 6.43
C THR A 178 2.02 19.36 7.20
N LEU A 179 1.52 19.53 8.43
CA LEU A 179 1.69 20.75 9.24
C LEU A 179 3.00 20.75 10.03
N THR A 180 3.41 19.60 10.58
CA THR A 180 4.60 19.52 11.45
C THR A 180 5.84 19.08 10.68
N VAL A 181 5.73 18.03 9.87
CA VAL A 181 6.87 17.52 9.09
C VAL A 181 7.05 18.30 7.78
N GLY A 182 6.01 18.95 7.27
CA GLY A 182 6.06 19.74 6.04
C GLY A 182 6.13 18.89 4.76
N ILE A 183 5.60 17.66 4.77
CA ILE A 183 5.57 16.84 3.55
C ILE A 183 4.31 17.12 2.72
N GLN A 184 4.48 17.06 1.39
CA GLN A 184 3.39 17.25 0.43
C GLN A 184 2.23 16.27 0.64
N GLU A 185 0.99 16.75 0.45
CA GLU A 185 -0.26 16.04 0.77
C GLU A 185 -0.34 14.63 0.15
N ASN A 186 -0.04 14.50 -1.14
CA ASN A 186 -0.03 13.20 -1.83
C ASN A 186 0.94 12.19 -1.16
N THR A 187 2.06 12.69 -0.64
CA THR A 187 3.04 11.86 0.07
C THR A 187 2.53 11.52 1.47
N ALA A 188 1.91 12.46 2.18
CA ALA A 188 1.27 12.22 3.46
C ALA A 188 0.15 11.16 3.35
N MET A 189 -0.77 11.33 2.39
CA MET A 189 -1.83 10.36 2.10
C MET A 189 -1.29 8.96 1.77
N LYS A 190 -0.12 8.88 1.13
CA LYS A 190 0.55 7.59 0.87
C LYS A 190 1.00 6.93 2.18
N TYR A 191 1.48 7.67 3.17
CA TYR A 191 1.83 7.10 4.48
C TYR A 191 0.58 6.65 5.24
N VAL A 192 -0.49 7.45 5.25
CA VAL A 192 -1.79 7.04 5.82
C VAL A 192 -2.30 5.75 5.17
N LYS A 193 -2.25 5.66 3.84
CA LYS A 193 -2.62 4.44 3.09
C LYS A 193 -1.77 3.23 3.44
N ASN A 194 -0.48 3.42 3.72
CA ASN A 194 0.40 2.34 4.17
C ASN A 194 0.02 1.88 5.59
N THR A 195 -0.30 2.82 6.49
CA THR A 195 -0.81 2.52 7.83
C THR A 195 -2.12 1.73 7.76
N LYS A 196 -3.05 2.10 6.86
CA LYS A 196 -4.27 1.30 6.60
C LYS A 196 -3.92 -0.14 6.20
N GLN A 197 -2.91 -0.34 5.36
CA GLN A 197 -2.47 -1.67 4.95
C GLN A 197 -1.86 -2.47 6.12
N LEU A 198 -1.13 -1.82 7.03
CA LEU A 198 -0.59 -2.44 8.24
C LEU A 198 -1.71 -2.86 9.21
N LEU A 199 -2.71 -2.00 9.42
CA LEU A 199 -3.87 -2.33 10.26
C LEU A 199 -4.72 -3.43 9.65
N LYS A 200 -4.88 -3.45 8.32
CA LYS A 200 -5.51 -4.57 7.60
C LYS A 200 -4.75 -5.89 7.83
N LEU A 201 -3.42 -5.86 7.85
CA LEU A 201 -2.62 -7.05 8.21
C LEU A 201 -2.91 -7.49 9.66
N ALA A 202 -2.99 -6.56 10.60
CA ALA A 202 -3.33 -6.87 11.99
C ALA A 202 -4.71 -7.54 12.12
N VAL A 203 -5.69 -7.08 11.34
CA VAL A 203 -7.02 -7.72 11.26
C VAL A 203 -6.93 -9.13 10.69
N GLN A 204 -6.21 -9.33 9.58
CA GLN A 204 -6.01 -10.66 8.98
C GLN A 204 -5.29 -11.65 9.92
N ARG A 205 -4.47 -11.13 10.83
CA ARG A 205 -3.77 -11.90 11.86
C ARG A 205 -4.59 -12.10 13.15
N LYS A 206 -5.81 -11.56 13.22
CA LYS A 206 -6.68 -11.59 14.41
C LYS A 206 -6.07 -10.86 15.62
N TRP A 207 -5.19 -9.90 15.39
CA TRP A 207 -4.66 -8.99 16.44
C TRP A 207 -5.58 -7.78 16.66
N LEU A 208 -6.46 -7.53 15.70
CA LEU A 208 -7.44 -6.45 15.73
C LEU A 208 -8.74 -6.97 15.11
N ASN A 209 -9.90 -6.58 15.65
CA ASN A 209 -11.19 -7.07 15.16
C ASN A 209 -11.57 -6.44 13.82
N ALA A 210 -11.35 -5.13 13.69
CA ALA A 210 -11.64 -4.36 12.48
C ALA A 210 -10.62 -3.22 12.33
N ASN A 211 -10.39 -2.75 11.11
CA ASN A 211 -9.46 -1.65 10.87
C ASN A 211 -10.15 -0.29 11.19
N PRO A 212 -9.72 0.45 12.23
CA PRO A 212 -10.39 1.66 12.71
C PRO A 212 -10.41 2.79 11.68
N ILE A 213 -9.43 2.81 10.77
CA ILE A 213 -9.27 3.86 9.76
C ILE A 213 -9.60 3.36 8.34
N GLU A 214 -10.30 2.23 8.19
CA GLU A 214 -10.68 1.68 6.88
C GLU A 214 -11.50 2.68 6.06
N GLY A 215 -12.38 3.45 6.71
CA GLY A 215 -13.23 4.46 6.07
C GLY A 215 -12.52 5.78 5.70
N TYR A 216 -11.28 6.01 6.16
CA TYR A 216 -10.58 7.27 5.89
C TYR A 216 -10.22 7.39 4.40
N ALA A 217 -10.65 8.46 3.75
CA ALA A 217 -10.46 8.67 2.32
C ALA A 217 -9.04 9.19 2.03
N CYS A 218 -8.18 8.34 1.46
CA CYS A 218 -6.86 8.76 1.01
C CYS A 218 -6.94 9.29 -0.42
N SER A 219 -7.29 10.57 -0.58
CA SER A 219 -7.35 11.25 -1.87
C SER A 219 -5.97 11.33 -2.55
N TYR A 220 -5.97 11.47 -3.87
CA TYR A 220 -4.77 11.72 -4.66
C TYR A 220 -5.06 12.83 -5.65
N ILE A 221 -4.39 13.96 -5.47
CA ILE A 221 -4.46 15.09 -6.38
C ILE A 221 -3.46 14.82 -7.49
N ASN A 222 -3.93 14.69 -8.74
CA ASN A 222 -3.01 14.51 -9.86
C ASN A 222 -2.21 15.81 -10.04
N PRO A 223 -0.88 15.79 -9.85
CA PRO A 223 -0.08 16.98 -10.13
C PRO A 223 -0.13 17.28 -11.62
N GLU A 224 -0.10 18.57 -11.96
CA GLU A 224 0.20 18.99 -13.34
C GLU A 224 1.59 18.46 -13.71
N ARG A 225 1.73 18.02 -14.97
CA ARG A 225 2.96 17.40 -15.46
C ARG A 225 3.40 18.13 -16.71
N ASP A 226 4.68 18.45 -16.74
CA ASP A 226 5.30 19.01 -17.92
C ASP A 226 5.32 18.00 -19.06
N ILE A 227 4.97 18.50 -20.24
CA ILE A 227 4.90 17.77 -21.49
C ILE A 227 5.55 18.64 -22.55
N LEU A 228 6.47 18.07 -23.31
CA LEU A 228 7.08 18.81 -24.41
C LEU A 228 6.14 18.88 -25.60
N ASN A 229 5.99 20.06 -26.18
CA ASN A 229 5.33 20.23 -27.47
C ASN A 229 6.27 19.86 -28.63
N ALA A 230 5.77 19.91 -29.86
CA ALA A 230 6.53 19.54 -31.05
C ALA A 230 7.73 20.47 -31.28
N GLN A 231 7.60 21.77 -30.98
CA GLN A 231 8.68 22.75 -31.12
C GLN A 231 9.82 22.47 -30.14
N GLU A 232 9.52 22.21 -28.87
CA GLU A 232 10.52 21.90 -27.84
C GLU A 232 11.23 20.56 -28.13
N LEU A 233 10.50 19.55 -28.62
CA LEU A 233 11.09 18.31 -29.11
C LEU A 233 12.06 18.57 -30.27
N SER A 234 11.68 19.44 -31.20
CA SER A 234 12.55 19.85 -32.32
C SER A 234 13.79 20.57 -31.82
N VAL A 235 13.67 21.49 -30.86
CA VAL A 235 14.81 22.17 -30.24
C VAL A 235 15.78 21.15 -29.61
N LEU A 236 15.28 20.19 -28.84
CA LEU A 236 16.12 19.12 -28.27
C LEU A 236 16.78 18.27 -29.36
N TYR A 237 16.06 17.91 -30.42
CA TYR A 237 16.62 17.10 -31.50
C TYR A 237 17.82 17.80 -32.14
N HIS A 238 17.65 19.07 -32.55
CA HIS A 238 18.69 19.85 -33.23
C HIS A 238 19.81 20.37 -32.32
N LYS A 239 19.64 20.38 -30.99
CA LYS A 239 20.68 20.83 -30.06
C LYS A 239 21.85 19.84 -30.02
N GLU A 240 23.04 20.32 -30.33
CA GLU A 240 24.29 19.58 -30.09
C GLU A 240 24.98 20.07 -28.82
N PHE A 241 25.48 19.12 -28.02
CA PHE A 241 26.26 19.38 -26.83
C PHE A 241 27.68 18.87 -27.02
N SER A 242 28.68 19.73 -26.80
CA SER A 242 30.09 19.33 -26.73
C SER A 242 30.38 18.45 -25.51
N ILE A 243 29.59 18.61 -24.44
CA ILE A 243 29.69 17.81 -23.22
C ILE A 243 29.00 16.45 -23.43
N ARG A 244 29.82 15.39 -23.55
CA ARG A 244 29.37 14.00 -23.78
C ARG A 244 28.20 13.56 -22.90
N ARG A 245 28.28 13.75 -21.58
CA ARG A 245 27.21 13.33 -20.63
C ARG A 245 25.86 13.98 -20.92
N LEU A 246 25.85 15.22 -21.42
CA LEU A 246 24.62 15.95 -21.75
C LEU A 246 24.07 15.49 -23.09
N GLN A 247 24.94 15.27 -24.08
CA GLN A 247 24.56 14.70 -25.37
C GLN A 247 23.91 13.32 -25.22
N GLU A 248 24.55 12.43 -24.44
CA GLU A 248 24.03 11.09 -24.14
C GLU A 248 22.68 11.15 -23.42
N THR A 249 22.54 12.04 -22.42
CA THR A 249 21.29 12.22 -21.68
C THR A 249 20.17 12.73 -22.59
N LYS A 250 20.46 13.73 -23.42
CA LYS A 250 19.52 14.31 -24.38
C LYS A 250 19.04 13.28 -25.39
N ASP A 251 19.95 12.52 -26.00
CA ASP A 251 19.62 11.52 -27.00
C ASP A 251 18.80 10.38 -26.39
N ALA A 252 19.17 9.90 -25.19
CA ALA A 252 18.39 8.90 -24.48
C ALA A 252 17.00 9.41 -24.08
N TYR A 253 16.88 10.68 -23.67
CA TYR A 253 15.60 11.30 -23.37
C TYR A 253 14.70 11.40 -24.60
N LEU A 254 15.25 11.85 -25.74
CA LEU A 254 14.53 11.90 -27.01
C LEU A 254 14.05 10.50 -27.42
N PHE A 255 14.91 9.49 -27.32
CA PHE A 255 14.52 8.11 -27.57
C PHE A 255 13.34 7.68 -26.68
N MET A 256 13.39 7.98 -25.38
CA MET A 256 12.28 7.69 -24.46
C MET A 256 11.01 8.49 -24.81
N ALA A 257 11.14 9.73 -25.28
CA ALA A 257 10.02 10.57 -25.70
C ALA A 257 9.40 10.12 -27.04
N LEU A 258 10.16 9.42 -27.87
CA LEU A 258 9.72 8.88 -29.17
C LEU A 258 9.19 7.45 -29.09
N THR A 259 9.49 6.73 -28.00
CA THR A 259 9.09 5.32 -27.83
C THR A 259 8.18 5.09 -26.63
N GLY A 260 8.15 6.03 -25.68
CA GLY A 260 7.35 5.93 -24.47
C GLY A 260 7.93 5.03 -23.40
N TYR A 261 9.03 4.31 -23.61
CA TYR A 261 9.61 3.41 -22.61
C TYR A 261 9.94 4.14 -21.30
N ALA A 262 9.58 3.54 -20.16
CA ALA A 262 9.94 4.09 -18.87
C ALA A 262 11.45 3.91 -18.62
N TYR A 263 12.03 4.75 -17.76
CA TYR A 263 13.47 4.74 -17.47
C TYR A 263 14.07 3.34 -17.30
N LYS A 264 13.44 2.48 -16.48
CA LYS A 264 13.99 1.15 -16.18
C LYS A 264 13.91 0.22 -17.38
N ASP A 265 12.88 0.35 -18.20
CA ASP A 265 12.68 -0.45 -19.40
C ASP A 265 13.69 -0.04 -20.46
N ALA A 266 13.85 1.26 -20.71
CA ALA A 266 14.82 1.85 -21.64
C ALA A 266 16.27 1.52 -21.27
N LEU A 267 16.62 1.59 -19.97
CA LEU A 267 17.93 1.22 -19.44
C LEU A 267 18.31 -0.25 -19.72
N LEU A 268 17.31 -1.12 -19.84
CA LEU A 268 17.48 -2.57 -19.97
C LEU A 268 17.16 -3.06 -21.40
N LEU A 269 17.07 -2.17 -22.39
CA LEU A 269 16.87 -2.59 -23.77
C LEU A 269 18.17 -3.12 -24.33
N THR A 270 18.10 -4.29 -24.97
CA THR A 270 19.20 -4.94 -25.68
C THR A 270 18.91 -5.01 -27.17
N ARG A 271 19.90 -5.42 -27.97
CA ARG A 271 19.74 -5.62 -29.42
C ARG A 271 18.67 -6.68 -29.74
N ASP A 272 18.55 -7.72 -28.91
CA ASP A 272 17.56 -8.78 -29.06
C ASP A 272 16.11 -8.29 -28.91
N ASN A 273 15.91 -7.11 -28.33
CA ASN A 273 14.58 -6.52 -28.23
C ASN A 273 14.14 -5.84 -29.54
N ILE A 274 15.05 -5.60 -30.49
CA ILE A 274 14.73 -5.02 -31.80
C ILE A 274 14.46 -6.17 -32.77
N VAL A 275 13.23 -6.24 -33.29
CA VAL A 275 12.79 -7.34 -34.15
C VAL A 275 12.08 -6.79 -35.37
N LYS A 276 12.34 -7.39 -36.53
CA LYS A 276 11.47 -7.26 -37.71
C LYS A 276 10.14 -7.92 -37.41
N PHE A 277 9.05 -7.14 -37.34
CA PHE A 277 7.74 -7.65 -36.92
C PHE A 277 6.87 -8.04 -38.13
N PHE A 278 5.57 -8.26 -37.90
CA PHE A 278 4.65 -8.81 -38.93
C PHE A 278 4.49 -7.91 -40.17
N ASP A 279 4.81 -6.63 -40.04
CA ASP A 279 4.73 -5.60 -41.09
C ASP A 279 6.07 -5.35 -41.79
N GLY A 280 7.14 -6.06 -41.41
CA GLY A 280 8.49 -5.84 -41.94
C GLY A 280 9.21 -4.62 -41.35
N GLU A 281 8.58 -3.89 -40.44
CA GLU A 281 9.19 -2.76 -39.75
C GLU A 281 9.98 -3.21 -38.51
N ASP A 282 10.87 -2.35 -38.04
CA ASP A 282 11.63 -2.59 -36.81
C ASP A 282 10.78 -2.18 -35.60
N TRP A 283 10.55 -3.13 -34.71
CA TRP A 283 9.81 -2.92 -33.47
C TRP A 283 10.70 -3.20 -32.28
N ILE A 284 10.46 -2.49 -31.18
CA ILE A 284 10.92 -2.94 -29.87
C ILE A 284 9.83 -3.82 -29.27
N VAL A 285 10.19 -5.06 -28.94
CA VAL A 285 9.29 -6.04 -28.33
C VAL A 285 9.85 -6.43 -26.97
N LYS A 286 9.18 -5.99 -25.90
CA LYS A 286 9.62 -6.27 -24.52
C LYS A 286 8.44 -6.35 -23.57
N ASN A 287 8.59 -7.11 -22.48
CA ASN A 287 7.67 -7.04 -21.35
C ASN A 287 8.12 -5.95 -20.37
N ARG A 288 7.20 -5.07 -19.99
CA ARG A 288 7.47 -4.00 -19.04
C ARG A 288 7.86 -4.55 -17.68
N GLU A 289 9.00 -4.10 -17.14
CA GLU A 289 9.59 -4.58 -15.88
C GLU A 289 8.64 -4.47 -14.69
N LYS A 290 7.85 -3.38 -14.64
CA LYS A 290 6.97 -3.11 -13.50
C LYS A 290 5.71 -3.99 -13.48
N THR A 291 5.18 -4.33 -14.65
CA THR A 291 3.82 -4.90 -14.78
C THR A 291 3.79 -6.26 -15.46
N TRP A 292 4.87 -6.66 -16.13
CA TRP A 292 4.98 -7.80 -17.03
C TRP A 292 3.96 -7.79 -18.18
N CYS A 293 3.46 -6.60 -18.53
CA CYS A 293 2.62 -6.42 -19.71
C CYS A 293 3.51 -6.22 -20.94
N ARG A 294 3.08 -6.78 -22.07
CA ARG A 294 3.76 -6.59 -23.35
C ARG A 294 3.72 -5.11 -23.74
N GLU A 295 4.88 -4.56 -24.07
CA GLU A 295 5.11 -3.18 -24.48
C GLU A 295 5.82 -3.23 -25.85
N ASN A 296 5.02 -3.22 -26.92
CA ASN A 296 5.49 -3.29 -28.29
C ASN A 296 5.38 -1.92 -28.94
N VAL A 297 6.47 -1.41 -29.48
CA VAL A 297 6.52 -0.06 -30.06
C VAL A 297 7.25 -0.09 -31.39
N PRO A 298 6.62 0.30 -32.51
CA PRO A 298 7.31 0.46 -33.79
C PRO A 298 8.32 1.61 -33.69
N LEU A 299 9.51 1.42 -34.26
CA LEU A 299 10.58 2.42 -34.19
C LEU A 299 10.38 3.51 -35.25
N LEU A 300 10.20 4.75 -34.79
CA LEU A 300 10.23 5.93 -35.65
C LEU A 300 11.65 6.15 -36.22
N PRO A 301 11.81 6.76 -37.42
CA PRO A 301 13.11 6.98 -38.04
C PRO A 301 14.12 7.70 -37.13
N ILE A 302 13.68 8.73 -36.41
CA ILE A 302 14.53 9.49 -35.47
C ILE A 302 15.02 8.59 -34.31
N ALA A 303 14.18 7.68 -33.82
CA ALA A 303 14.60 6.74 -32.78
C ALA A 303 15.65 5.75 -33.33
N LYS A 304 15.50 5.28 -34.58
CA LYS A 304 16.49 4.43 -35.26
C LYS A 304 17.83 5.15 -35.45
N GLU A 305 17.80 6.43 -35.81
CA GLU A 305 19.00 7.27 -35.95
C GLU A 305 19.77 7.38 -34.63
N ILE A 306 19.06 7.66 -33.52
CA ILE A 306 19.66 7.71 -32.18
C ILE A 306 20.30 6.37 -31.83
N LEU A 307 19.61 5.25 -32.06
CA LEU A 307 20.16 3.93 -31.78
C LEU A 307 21.44 3.65 -32.60
N LYS A 308 21.44 4.02 -33.88
CA LYS A 308 22.60 3.86 -34.76
C LYS A 308 23.82 4.65 -34.25
N LYS A 309 23.61 5.87 -33.74
CA LYS A 309 24.67 6.70 -33.16
C LYS A 309 25.41 6.00 -32.00
N TYR A 310 24.71 5.17 -31.22
CA TYR A 310 25.27 4.50 -30.04
C TYR A 310 25.58 3.01 -30.26
N GLU A 311 25.43 2.49 -31.48
CA GLU A 311 25.60 1.06 -31.79
C GLU A 311 26.99 0.53 -31.37
N ASN A 312 28.03 1.32 -31.64
CA ASN A 312 29.43 0.98 -31.34
C ASN A 312 29.96 1.66 -30.07
N HIS A 313 29.08 2.20 -29.23
CA HIS A 313 29.48 2.92 -28.04
C HIS A 313 30.08 1.94 -26.99
N PRO A 314 31.30 2.17 -26.45
CA PRO A 314 31.98 1.18 -25.60
C PRO A 314 31.18 0.72 -24.40
N TYR A 315 30.47 1.64 -23.72
CA TYR A 315 29.61 1.29 -22.59
C TYR A 315 28.41 0.43 -23.01
N CYS A 316 27.82 0.70 -24.19
CA CYS A 316 26.67 -0.04 -24.69
C CYS A 316 27.05 -1.49 -25.01
N ILE A 317 28.20 -1.68 -25.66
CA ILE A 317 28.76 -3.01 -25.95
C ILE A 317 29.06 -3.75 -24.65
N ALA A 318 29.81 -3.12 -23.72
CA ALA A 318 30.25 -3.78 -22.49
C ALA A 318 29.10 -4.22 -21.57
N ASN A 319 27.97 -3.52 -21.60
CA ASN A 319 26.81 -3.80 -20.74
C ASN A 319 25.65 -4.47 -21.50
N ASN A 320 25.81 -4.76 -22.80
CA ASN A 320 24.75 -5.24 -23.68
C ASN A 320 23.45 -4.41 -23.60
N VAL A 321 23.59 -3.08 -23.73
CA VAL A 321 22.45 -2.14 -23.72
C VAL A 321 22.43 -1.28 -24.98
N LEU A 322 21.25 -0.76 -25.35
CA LEU A 322 21.10 0.09 -26.54
C LEU A 322 21.63 1.52 -26.35
N LEU A 323 21.56 2.06 -25.13
CA LEU A 323 21.86 3.47 -24.85
C LEU A 323 22.67 3.63 -23.54
N PRO A 324 23.58 4.62 -23.45
CA PRO A 324 24.38 4.87 -22.26
C PRO A 324 23.59 5.66 -21.20
N ILE A 325 22.58 5.01 -20.60
CA ILE A 325 21.71 5.64 -19.61
C ILE A 325 22.32 5.51 -18.20
N ASN A 326 22.60 6.66 -17.58
CA ASN A 326 23.09 6.76 -16.19
C ASN A 326 21.99 6.46 -15.16
N SER A 327 22.38 6.38 -13.87
CA SER A 327 21.43 6.21 -12.76
C SER A 327 20.31 7.26 -12.79
N ASN A 328 19.07 6.87 -12.45
CA ASN A 328 17.89 7.73 -12.58
C ASN A 328 18.06 9.10 -11.90
N GLN A 329 18.75 9.15 -10.76
CA GLN A 329 19.04 10.41 -10.07
C GLN A 329 19.97 11.31 -10.88
N ARG A 330 21.10 10.78 -11.39
CA ARG A 330 22.04 11.55 -12.22
C ARG A 330 21.40 11.96 -13.54
N PHE A 331 20.68 11.03 -14.17
CA PHE A 331 19.97 11.28 -15.42
C PHE A 331 18.99 12.45 -15.29
N ASN A 332 18.11 12.45 -14.28
CA ASN A 332 17.20 13.57 -14.04
C ASN A 332 17.92 14.87 -13.62
N GLY A 333 19.09 14.78 -12.98
CA GLY A 333 19.92 15.96 -12.72
C GLY A 333 20.42 16.60 -14.02
N TYR A 334 20.97 15.79 -14.92
CA TYR A 334 21.45 16.26 -16.22
C TYR A 334 20.33 16.74 -17.14
N LEU A 335 19.12 16.19 -17.02
CA LEU A 335 17.96 16.68 -17.77
C LEU A 335 17.60 18.14 -17.45
N LYS A 336 17.83 18.58 -16.22
CA LYS A 336 17.62 19.99 -15.85
C LYS A 336 18.61 20.89 -16.57
N GLU A 337 19.90 20.52 -16.55
CA GLU A 337 20.93 21.24 -17.31
C GLU A 337 20.61 21.26 -18.81
N VAL A 338 20.14 20.14 -19.38
CA VAL A 338 19.73 20.06 -20.78
C VAL A 338 18.56 21.02 -21.06
N ALA A 339 17.55 21.06 -20.18
CA ALA A 339 16.40 21.96 -20.31
C ALA A 339 16.84 23.44 -20.32
N ASP A 340 17.65 23.83 -19.34
CA ASP A 340 18.18 25.19 -19.19
C ASP A 340 18.95 25.62 -20.45
N LEU A 341 19.86 24.76 -20.94
CA LEU A 341 20.68 25.04 -22.13
C LEU A 341 19.89 25.02 -23.45
N CYS A 342 18.66 24.52 -23.44
CA CYS A 342 17.73 24.54 -24.58
C CYS A 342 16.68 25.64 -24.45
N GLY A 343 16.65 26.42 -23.36
CA GLY A 343 15.64 27.43 -23.12
C GLY A 343 14.24 26.84 -22.90
N ILE A 344 14.15 25.62 -22.35
CA ILE A 344 12.90 24.93 -22.08
C ILE A 344 12.52 25.14 -20.61
N ASP A 345 11.49 25.96 -20.36
CA ASP A 345 10.98 26.26 -19.02
C ASP A 345 10.02 25.15 -18.51
N LYS A 346 10.53 23.92 -18.46
CA LYS A 346 9.83 22.72 -18.00
C LYS A 346 10.76 21.81 -17.23
N ASN A 347 10.27 21.19 -16.16
CA ASN A 347 11.04 20.27 -15.34
C ASN A 347 11.15 18.89 -16.02
N LEU A 348 12.16 18.74 -16.88
CA LEU A 348 12.39 17.50 -17.60
C LEU A 348 12.78 16.36 -16.65
N THR A 349 11.99 15.29 -16.71
CA THR A 349 12.25 14.03 -16.02
C THR A 349 12.01 12.84 -16.93
N THR A 350 12.50 11.66 -16.55
CA THR A 350 12.21 10.42 -17.27
C THR A 350 10.70 10.12 -17.40
N HIS A 351 9.88 10.64 -16.48
CA HIS A 351 8.43 10.58 -16.62
C HIS A 351 7.91 11.54 -17.68
N THR A 352 8.40 12.78 -17.74
CA THR A 352 7.99 13.74 -18.78
C THR A 352 8.21 13.19 -20.20
N ALA A 353 9.32 12.49 -20.47
CA ALA A 353 9.54 11.83 -21.77
C ALA A 353 8.39 10.89 -22.14
N ARG A 354 8.00 10.01 -21.20
CA ARG A 354 6.87 9.09 -21.41
C ARG A 354 5.53 9.82 -21.59
N HIS A 355 5.33 10.94 -20.88
CA HIS A 355 4.14 11.78 -21.07
C HIS A 355 4.13 12.44 -22.46
N THR A 356 5.26 12.96 -22.89
CA THR A 356 5.48 13.53 -24.22
C THR A 356 5.19 12.52 -25.32
N PHE A 357 5.64 11.26 -25.18
CA PHE A 357 5.28 10.20 -26.13
C PHE A 357 3.76 10.01 -26.21
N ALA A 358 3.13 9.82 -25.05
CA ALA A 358 1.71 9.51 -24.95
C ALA A 358 0.81 10.64 -25.47
N THR A 359 1.26 11.89 -25.39
CA THR A 359 0.44 13.07 -25.73
C THR A 359 0.88 13.66 -27.05
N THR A 360 2.06 14.26 -27.10
CA THR A 360 2.58 15.00 -28.26
C THR A 360 2.93 14.11 -29.43
N VAL A 361 3.59 12.97 -29.21
CA VAL A 361 4.01 12.10 -30.31
C VAL A 361 2.84 11.26 -30.85
N THR A 362 1.95 10.79 -29.98
CA THR A 362 0.90 9.83 -30.37
C THR A 362 -0.51 10.44 -30.41
N LEU A 363 -1.12 10.77 -29.27
CA LEU A 363 -2.52 11.25 -29.24
C LEU A 363 -2.75 12.49 -30.09
N ALA A 364 -1.82 13.46 -30.06
CA ALA A 364 -1.90 14.68 -30.88
C ALA A 364 -1.76 14.41 -32.38
N ASN A 365 -1.18 13.26 -32.77
CA ASN A 365 -1.07 12.79 -34.15
C ASN A 365 -2.11 11.72 -34.49
N GLY A 366 -3.18 11.61 -33.70
CA GLY A 366 -4.35 10.79 -34.05
C GLY A 366 -4.25 9.31 -33.70
N VAL A 367 -3.23 8.87 -32.98
CA VAL A 367 -3.13 7.48 -32.50
C VAL A 367 -4.21 7.23 -31.44
N PRO A 368 -5.06 6.19 -31.57
CA PRO A 368 -6.12 5.90 -30.59
C PRO A 368 -5.59 5.63 -29.18
N LEU A 369 -6.38 5.98 -28.16
CA LEU A 369 -6.00 5.85 -26.75
C LEU A 369 -5.69 4.38 -26.37
N GLU A 370 -6.41 3.43 -26.96
CA GLU A 370 -6.24 1.99 -26.79
C GLU A 370 -4.86 1.55 -27.29
N THR A 371 -4.47 2.02 -28.48
CA THR A 371 -3.17 1.76 -29.08
C THR A 371 -2.05 2.36 -28.23
N VAL A 372 -2.21 3.61 -27.77
CA VAL A 372 -1.26 4.25 -26.84
C VAL A 372 -1.17 3.47 -25.52
N SER A 373 -2.30 3.01 -24.98
CA SER A 373 -2.34 2.22 -23.75
C SER A 373 -1.56 0.90 -23.90
N ALA A 374 -1.69 0.24 -25.05
CA ALA A 374 -0.96 -0.99 -25.38
C ALA A 374 0.55 -0.72 -25.54
N MET A 375 0.93 0.32 -26.28
CA MET A 375 2.34 0.74 -26.45
C MET A 375 2.99 1.19 -25.14
N LEU A 376 2.20 1.58 -24.13
CA LEU A 376 2.67 1.93 -22.78
C LEU A 376 2.54 0.75 -21.78
N GLY A 377 2.19 -0.46 -22.22
CA GLY A 377 2.08 -1.62 -21.31
C GLY A 377 1.20 -1.36 -20.08
N HIS A 378 0.10 -0.62 -20.25
CA HIS A 378 -0.84 -0.27 -19.19
C HIS A 378 -1.86 -1.39 -18.98
N LYS A 379 -2.06 -1.83 -17.72
CA LYS A 379 -3.07 -2.85 -17.37
C LYS A 379 -4.52 -2.38 -17.50
N SER A 380 -4.73 -1.07 -17.55
CA SER A 380 -6.06 -0.46 -17.59
C SER A 380 -6.02 0.84 -18.36
N ILE A 381 -6.96 1.01 -19.30
CA ILE A 381 -7.13 2.23 -20.10
C ILE A 381 -7.34 3.45 -19.21
N ARG A 382 -7.90 3.29 -18.00
CA ARG A 382 -8.05 4.39 -17.01
C ARG A 382 -6.74 5.09 -16.68
N THR A 383 -5.62 4.36 -16.71
CA THR A 383 -4.29 4.95 -16.48
C THR A 383 -3.79 5.78 -17.66
N THR A 384 -4.35 5.56 -18.85
CA THR A 384 -4.06 6.29 -20.09
C THR A 384 -4.99 7.49 -20.28
N GLN A 385 -6.18 7.47 -19.69
CA GLN A 385 -7.13 8.61 -19.71
C GLN A 385 -6.55 9.91 -19.12
N ILE A 386 -5.53 9.82 -18.27
CA ILE A 386 -4.83 11.02 -17.75
C ILE A 386 -4.21 11.87 -18.87
N TYR A 387 -3.89 11.26 -20.02
CA TYR A 387 -3.31 11.93 -21.18
C TYR A 387 -4.38 12.56 -22.10
N ALA A 388 -5.63 12.10 -22.03
CA ALA A 388 -6.71 12.50 -22.93
C ALA A 388 -7.17 13.95 -22.69
N LYS A 389 -6.92 14.52 -21.49
CA LYS A 389 -7.30 15.91 -21.15
C LYS A 389 -6.65 16.99 -22.02
N ILE A 390 -5.58 16.65 -22.76
CA ILE A 390 -4.62 17.63 -23.27
C ILE A 390 -4.88 18.07 -24.71
N VAL A 391 -5.91 17.58 -25.39
CA VAL A 391 -5.93 17.67 -26.86
C VAL A 391 -7.11 18.47 -27.41
N ALA A 392 -7.20 19.74 -27.03
CA ALA A 392 -8.09 20.71 -27.69
C ALA A 392 -7.82 20.82 -29.21
N SER A 393 -6.57 20.63 -29.62
CA SER A 393 -6.17 20.55 -31.04
C SER A 393 -6.74 19.33 -31.76
N LYS A 394 -6.83 18.19 -31.08
CA LYS A 394 -7.43 16.95 -31.62
C LYS A 394 -8.94 17.07 -31.70
N VAL A 395 -9.58 17.68 -30.69
CA VAL A 395 -11.01 18.04 -30.79
C VAL A 395 -11.24 18.89 -32.04
N SER A 396 -10.40 19.91 -32.29
CA SER A 396 -10.51 20.72 -33.51
C SER A 396 -10.31 19.92 -34.80
N GLN A 397 -9.30 19.05 -34.87
CA GLN A 397 -9.06 18.19 -36.05
C GLN A 397 -10.19 17.18 -36.26
N ASP A 398 -10.64 16.51 -35.21
CA ASP A 398 -11.73 15.53 -35.28
C ASP A 398 -13.04 16.21 -35.68
N MET A 399 -13.30 17.42 -35.17
CA MET A 399 -14.45 18.22 -35.59
C MET A 399 -14.32 18.73 -37.03
N LYS A 400 -13.11 19.00 -37.54
CA LYS A 400 -12.90 19.30 -38.98
C LYS A 400 -13.21 18.07 -39.84
N SER A 401 -12.69 16.91 -39.47
CA SER A 401 -12.96 15.64 -40.16
C SER A 401 -14.45 15.28 -40.11
N LEU A 402 -15.11 15.48 -38.96
CA LEU A 402 -16.55 15.29 -38.82
C LEU A 402 -17.33 16.29 -39.68
N LYS A 403 -17.01 17.59 -39.65
CA LYS A 403 -17.66 18.58 -40.51
C LYS A 403 -17.59 18.22 -42.00
N ALA A 404 -16.49 17.60 -42.43
CA ALA A 404 -16.31 17.18 -43.81
C ALA A 404 -17.12 15.92 -44.18
N SER A 405 -17.40 15.03 -43.22
CA SER A 405 -18.10 13.76 -43.45
C SER A 405 -19.56 13.74 -42.98
N PHE A 406 -19.96 14.71 -42.16
CA PHE A 406 -21.27 14.79 -41.54
C PHE A 406 -22.26 15.46 -42.49
N ASN A 407 -23.13 14.65 -43.08
CA ASN A 407 -24.22 15.12 -43.93
C ASN A 407 -25.55 14.90 -43.20
N LEU A 408 -26.12 15.97 -42.65
CA LEU A 408 -27.47 15.94 -42.08
C LEU A 408 -28.45 16.27 -43.21
N ALA A 409 -29.30 15.32 -43.59
CA ALA A 409 -30.43 15.61 -44.47
C ALA A 409 -31.42 16.49 -43.71
N ILE A 410 -31.19 17.80 -43.70
CA ILE A 410 -32.10 18.79 -43.14
C ILE A 410 -33.23 18.97 -44.17
N PRO A 411 -34.50 18.71 -43.82
CA PRO A 411 -35.63 19.07 -44.67
C PRO A 411 -35.55 20.56 -45.01
N GLU A 412 -35.72 20.93 -46.29
CA GLU A 412 -35.66 22.34 -46.74
C GLU A 412 -36.55 23.29 -45.92
N SER A 413 -37.64 22.77 -45.33
CA SER A 413 -38.55 23.50 -44.45
C SER A 413 -37.88 24.07 -43.18
N LEU A 414 -36.74 23.54 -42.75
CA LEU A 414 -35.97 24.04 -41.59
C LEU A 414 -34.84 25.00 -41.97
N LEU A 415 -34.40 25.01 -43.23
CA LEU A 415 -33.38 25.96 -43.72
C LEU A 415 -33.98 27.33 -44.05
N LEU A 416 -35.23 27.38 -44.51
CA LEU A 416 -35.93 28.62 -44.84
C LEU A 416 -36.29 29.51 -43.64
N ASN A 417 -36.33 28.94 -42.43
CA ASN A 417 -36.64 29.69 -41.20
C ASN A 417 -35.39 30.21 -40.45
N ALA A 418 -34.18 29.93 -40.94
CA ALA A 418 -32.93 30.35 -40.28
C ALA A 418 -32.30 31.60 -40.89
N VAL A 419 -32.91 32.17 -41.94
CA VAL A 419 -32.45 33.39 -42.63
C VAL A 419 -33.54 34.49 -42.66
N ALA A 420 -34.52 34.41 -41.76
CA ALA A 420 -35.53 35.45 -41.56
C ALA A 420 -35.29 36.21 -40.25
#